data_AF-A0A9P2H7R8-F1
#
_entry.id   AF-A0A9P2H7R8-F1
#
_cell.length_a   1.000
_cell.length_b   1.000
_cell.length_c   1.000
_cell.angle_alpha   90.00
_cell.angle_beta   90.00
_cell.angle_gamma   90.00
#
_symmetry.space_group_name_H-M   'P 1'
#
loop_
_entity.id
_entity.type
_entity.pdbx_description
1 polymer ?
#
loop_
_entity_poly.entity_id
_entity_poly.type
_entity_poly.pdbx_seq_one_letter_code
_entity_poly.pdbx_strand_id
1 'polypeptide(L)'
;GNGGAGGTGGDGRGLSGSGGAGGHGGQTGVGGKVGENNFGGAGGAGGTGGLIGNGGAGGTGGQGAISGAGGAGGNAWLIGDGGAGGNGGDIRGQGGGAGGAGGAG
;
A
#
# COMPACT_ATOMS: atom_id res chain seq x y z
N GLY A 1 19.70 5.12 3.21
CA GLY A 1 18.68 5.05 4.28
C GLY A 1 17.34 4.67 3.69
N ASN A 2 16.59 3.76 4.33
CA ASN A 2 15.35 3.20 3.78
C ASN A 2 14.21 4.23 3.69
N GLY A 3 13.32 4.04 2.73
CA GLY A 3 12.09 4.80 2.63
C GLY A 3 11.11 4.43 3.75
N GLY A 4 10.38 5.42 4.27
CA GLY A 4 9.36 5.19 5.31
C GLY A 4 8.15 4.42 4.76
N ALA A 5 7.43 3.68 5.60
CA ALA A 5 6.19 3.03 5.18
C ALA A 5 5.10 4.08 4.88
N GLY A 6 4.21 3.75 3.93
CA GLY A 6 3.00 4.52 3.67
C GLY A 6 1.99 4.39 4.80
N GLY A 7 1.23 5.45 5.07
CA GLY A 7 0.20 5.43 6.11
C GLY A 7 -1.00 4.55 5.73
N THR A 8 -1.65 3.94 6.72
CA THR A 8 -2.88 3.17 6.48
C THR A 8 -4.05 4.08 6.09
N GLY A 9 -4.88 3.61 5.17
CA GLY A 9 -6.13 4.27 4.83
C GLY A 9 -7.12 4.24 5.99
N GLY A 10 -7.92 5.29 6.15
CA GLY A 10 -8.91 5.36 7.22
C GLY A 10 -10.11 4.46 6.97
N ASP A 11 -10.71 3.90 8.02
CA ASP A 11 -11.90 3.08 7.87
C ASP A 11 -13.15 3.90 7.50
N GLY A 12 -14.02 3.30 6.68
CA GLY A 12 -15.37 3.76 6.44
C GLY A 12 -16.18 3.69 7.74
N ARG A 13 -16.89 4.77 8.08
CA ARG A 13 -17.66 4.87 9.33
C ARG A 13 -19.15 4.84 9.08
N GLY A 14 -19.88 4.33 10.07
CA GLY A 14 -21.34 4.30 10.06
C GLY A 14 -21.91 3.14 9.25
N LEU A 15 -23.21 3.22 8.95
CA LEU A 15 -23.92 2.17 8.23
C LEU A 15 -23.41 2.04 6.79
N SER A 16 -23.07 3.16 6.15
CA SER A 16 -22.50 3.20 4.80
C SER A 16 -21.20 3.99 4.76
N GLY A 17 -20.16 3.41 4.17
CA GLY A 17 -18.91 4.13 3.94
C GLY A 17 -17.82 3.24 3.35
N SER A 18 -17.07 3.73 2.39
CA SER A 18 -15.90 3.03 1.85
C SER A 18 -14.66 3.28 2.71
N GLY A 19 -13.78 2.29 2.79
CA GLY A 19 -12.44 2.48 3.34
C GLY A 19 -11.61 3.40 2.46
N GLY A 20 -10.73 4.18 3.09
CA GLY A 20 -9.78 5.07 2.43
C GLY A 20 -8.60 4.29 1.85
N ALA A 21 -7.96 4.84 0.82
CA ALA A 21 -6.77 4.23 0.25
C ALA A 21 -5.56 4.33 1.21
N GLY A 22 -4.70 3.32 1.18
CA GLY A 22 -3.40 3.37 1.82
C GLY A 22 -2.45 4.34 1.12
N GLY A 23 -1.58 4.97 1.90
CA GLY A 23 -0.57 5.90 1.43
C GLY A 23 0.62 5.22 0.76
N HIS A 24 1.37 5.99 -0.02
CA HIS A 24 2.56 5.49 -0.73
C HIS A 24 3.74 5.29 0.22
N GLY A 25 4.50 4.22 -0.02
CA GLY A 25 5.80 4.02 0.60
C GLY A 25 6.78 5.10 0.15
N GLY A 26 7.59 5.58 1.10
CA GLY A 26 8.64 6.56 0.87
C GLY A 26 9.73 6.02 -0.06
N GLN A 27 10.33 6.92 -0.82
CA GLN A 27 11.49 6.62 -1.65
C GLN A 27 12.77 6.68 -0.82
N THR A 28 13.79 5.91 -1.19
CA THR A 28 15.13 6.07 -0.63
C THR A 28 15.83 7.25 -1.26
N GLY A 29 16.56 8.04 -0.47
CA GLY A 29 17.41 9.11 -0.98
C GLY A 29 18.50 8.58 -1.90
N VAL A 30 18.70 9.25 -3.04
CA VAL A 30 19.77 8.99 -4.02
C VAL A 30 21.12 9.36 -3.39
N GLY A 31 21.68 8.51 -2.53
CA GLY A 31 22.92 8.84 -1.83
C GLY A 31 23.52 7.76 -0.94
N GLY A 32 22.95 6.55 -0.90
CA GLY A 32 23.60 5.44 -0.19
C GLY A 32 24.88 5.02 -0.90
N LYS A 33 25.96 4.87 -0.14
CA LYS A 33 27.22 4.31 -0.65
C LYS A 33 26.97 2.91 -1.21
N VAL A 34 27.74 2.52 -2.23
CA VAL A 34 27.72 1.15 -2.78
C VAL A 34 27.89 0.16 -1.61
N GLY A 35 26.87 -0.68 -1.36
CA GLY A 35 26.85 -1.66 -0.26
C GLY A 35 25.75 -1.46 0.79
N GLU A 36 25.06 -0.33 0.82
CA GLU A 36 23.86 -0.15 1.67
C GLU A 36 22.59 -0.59 0.93
N ASN A 37 21.87 -1.57 1.49
CA ASN A 37 20.57 -1.99 0.95
C ASN A 37 19.56 -0.85 1.14
N ASN A 38 19.35 -0.05 0.10
CA ASN A 38 18.37 1.03 0.09
C ASN A 38 17.01 0.47 -0.32
N PHE A 39 16.20 0.11 0.68
CA PHE A 39 14.83 -0.38 0.46
C PHE A 39 13.84 0.78 0.34
N GLY A 40 13.04 0.78 -0.73
CA GLY A 40 11.83 1.58 -0.79
C GLY A 40 10.86 1.16 0.32
N GLY A 41 10.12 2.11 0.87
CA GLY A 41 9.16 1.83 1.92
C GLY A 41 7.98 1.00 1.42
N ALA A 42 7.37 0.17 2.26
CA ALA A 42 6.13 -0.52 1.88
C ALA A 42 4.97 0.49 1.72
N GLY A 43 4.04 0.20 0.82
CA GLY A 43 2.77 0.92 0.74
C GLY A 43 1.89 0.64 1.96
N GLY A 44 1.09 1.61 2.37
CA GLY A 44 0.15 1.45 3.48
C GLY A 44 -1.04 0.58 3.10
N ALA A 45 -1.64 -0.13 4.05
CA ALA A 45 -2.85 -0.89 3.78
C ALA A 45 -4.05 0.05 3.52
N GLY A 46 -5.00 -0.39 2.71
CA GLY A 46 -6.30 0.27 2.58
C GLY A 46 -7.15 0.11 3.84
N GLY A 47 -8.04 1.07 4.09
CA GLY A 47 -8.97 1.04 5.21
C GLY A 47 -10.13 0.07 4.98
N THR A 48 -10.76 -0.38 6.05
CA THR A 48 -11.95 -1.25 5.98
C THR A 48 -13.18 -0.44 5.58
N GLY A 49 -14.10 -1.03 4.81
CA GLY A 49 -15.42 -0.45 4.59
C GLY A 49 -16.28 -0.44 5.87
N GLY A 50 -17.34 0.37 5.88
CA GLY A 50 -18.42 0.29 6.87
C GLY A 50 -19.27 -0.97 6.66
N LEU A 51 -20.38 -1.11 7.38
CA LEU A 51 -21.25 -2.29 7.25
C LEU A 51 -21.71 -2.51 5.81
N ILE A 52 -22.06 -1.41 5.13
CA ILE A 52 -22.30 -1.35 3.69
C ILE A 52 -21.21 -0.45 3.08
N GLY A 53 -20.21 -1.04 2.47
CA GLY A 53 -19.17 -0.30 1.78
C GLY A 53 -17.95 -1.14 1.45
N ASN A 54 -17.27 -0.72 0.40
CA ASN A 54 -16.09 -1.39 -0.09
C ASN A 54 -14.87 -1.06 0.78
N GLY A 55 -13.93 -1.99 0.86
CA GLY A 55 -12.62 -1.70 1.39
C GLY A 55 -11.84 -0.71 0.50
N GLY A 56 -10.91 0.02 1.11
CA GLY A 56 -10.02 0.94 0.41
C GLY A 56 -8.88 0.21 -0.29
N ALA A 57 -8.35 0.78 -1.37
CA ALA A 57 -7.20 0.19 -2.05
C ALA A 57 -5.92 0.29 -1.21
N GLY A 58 -5.02 -0.68 -1.33
CA GLY A 58 -3.68 -0.59 -0.77
C GLY A 58 -2.83 0.47 -1.47
N GLY A 59 -1.94 1.11 -0.73
CA GLY A 59 -1.00 2.10 -1.24
C GLY A 59 0.16 1.46 -2.00
N THR A 60 0.81 2.21 -2.89
CA THR A 60 1.93 1.65 -3.64
C THR A 60 3.21 1.60 -2.81
N GLY A 61 4.07 0.62 -3.06
CA GLY A 61 5.43 0.59 -2.53
C GLY A 61 6.26 1.76 -3.05
N GLY A 62 7.26 2.15 -2.26
CA GLY A 62 8.21 3.19 -2.58
C GLY A 62 9.38 2.69 -3.41
N GLN A 63 10.07 3.63 -4.06
CA GLN A 63 11.21 3.32 -4.93
C GLN A 63 12.50 3.18 -4.11
N GLY A 64 13.34 2.21 -4.49
CA GLY A 64 14.64 1.99 -3.87
C GLY A 64 15.57 1.20 -4.79
N ALA A 65 16.77 0.89 -4.30
CA ALA A 65 17.63 -0.12 -4.93
C ALA A 65 16.98 -1.51 -4.86
N ILE A 66 16.22 -1.74 -3.79
CA ILE A 66 15.20 -2.79 -3.69
C ILE A 66 13.89 -2.05 -3.46
N SER A 67 12.91 -2.21 -4.35
CA SER A 67 11.62 -1.52 -4.25
C SER A 67 10.75 -2.08 -3.14
N GLY A 68 9.95 -1.20 -2.53
CA GLY A 68 9.01 -1.58 -1.48
C GLY A 68 7.84 -2.38 -2.03
N ALA A 69 7.24 -3.23 -1.20
CA ALA A 69 6.01 -3.94 -1.55
C ALA A 69 4.81 -2.98 -1.53
N GLY A 70 3.78 -3.28 -2.32
CA GLY A 70 2.48 -2.62 -2.23
C GLY A 70 1.75 -3.01 -0.94
N GLY A 71 0.92 -2.09 -0.43
CA GLY A 71 0.08 -2.35 0.73
C GLY A 71 -1.10 -3.24 0.38
N ALA A 72 -1.62 -3.97 1.37
CA ALA A 72 -2.84 -4.77 1.17
C ALA A 72 -4.07 -3.88 0.96
N GLY A 73 -5.05 -4.35 0.19
CA GLY A 73 -6.37 -3.74 0.15
C GLY A 73 -7.10 -3.93 1.47
N GLY A 74 -7.96 -2.98 1.83
CA GLY A 74 -8.85 -3.08 2.97
C GLY A 74 -10.04 -3.99 2.67
N ASN A 75 -10.71 -4.49 3.70
CA ASN A 75 -11.83 -5.42 3.55
C ASN A 75 -13.17 -4.68 3.46
N ALA A 76 -14.19 -5.28 2.84
CA ALA A 76 -15.57 -4.95 3.14
C ALA A 76 -16.04 -5.69 4.41
N TRP A 77 -17.23 -5.35 4.93
CA TRP A 77 -17.74 -5.96 6.16
C TRP A 77 -18.97 -6.87 5.96
N LEU A 78 -20.13 -6.34 5.56
CA LEU A 78 -21.32 -7.16 5.29
C LEU A 78 -21.77 -7.07 3.84
N ILE A 79 -21.82 -5.85 3.29
CA ILE A 79 -22.15 -5.62 1.89
C ILE A 79 -21.07 -4.73 1.29
N GLY A 80 -20.39 -5.24 0.28
CA GLY A 80 -19.34 -4.51 -0.44
C GLY A 80 -18.24 -5.46 -0.88
N ASP A 81 -17.32 -4.94 -1.68
CA ASP A 81 -16.14 -5.67 -2.13
C ASP A 81 -14.90 -5.23 -1.35
N GLY A 82 -13.96 -6.15 -1.15
CA GLY A 82 -12.63 -5.79 -0.69
C GLY A 82 -11.91 -4.86 -1.67
N GLY A 83 -11.04 -4.01 -1.14
CA GLY A 83 -10.20 -3.13 -1.92
C GLY A 83 -9.10 -3.89 -2.66
N ALA A 84 -8.65 -3.38 -3.80
CA ALA A 84 -7.50 -3.95 -4.48
C ALA A 84 -6.22 -3.76 -3.66
N GLY A 85 -5.27 -4.68 -3.79
CA GLY A 85 -3.92 -4.47 -3.28
C GLY A 85 -3.18 -3.39 -4.04
N GLY A 86 -2.22 -2.74 -3.38
CA GLY A 86 -1.37 -1.73 -3.98
C GLY A 86 -0.28 -2.33 -4.86
N ASN A 87 0.22 -1.57 -5.82
CA ASN A 87 1.37 -2.02 -6.63
C ASN A 87 2.65 -1.94 -5.80
N GLY A 88 3.62 -2.83 -6.06
CA GLY A 88 4.97 -2.62 -5.54
C GLY A 88 5.66 -1.43 -6.19
N GLY A 89 6.71 -0.94 -5.55
CA GLY A 89 7.56 0.12 -6.10
C GLY A 89 8.27 -0.34 -7.37
N ASP A 90 8.65 0.56 -8.26
CA ASP A 90 9.45 0.30 -9.46
C ASP A 90 10.94 0.61 -9.22
N ILE A 91 11.80 -0.23 -9.80
CA ILE A 91 13.24 -0.02 -9.93
C ILE A 91 13.54 0.26 -11.41
N ARG A 92 13.16 1.43 -11.92
CA ARG A 92 13.54 1.96 -13.25
C ARG A 92 13.77 0.87 -14.32
N GLY A 93 12.79 0.00 -14.54
CA GLY A 93 12.83 -1.03 -15.59
C GLY A 93 13.50 -2.38 -15.26
N GLN A 94 13.90 -2.63 -14.01
CA GLN A 94 14.52 -3.90 -13.57
C GLN A 94 13.53 -4.87 -12.90
N GLY A 95 12.24 -4.55 -12.91
CA GLY A 95 11.22 -5.27 -12.16
C GLY A 95 10.96 -4.61 -10.81
N GLY A 96 9.68 -4.44 -10.48
CA GLY A 96 9.24 -3.77 -9.27
C GLY A 96 9.15 -4.70 -8.05
N GLY A 97 8.84 -4.10 -6.89
CA GLY A 97 8.49 -4.80 -5.68
C GLY A 97 7.18 -5.58 -5.88
N ALA A 98 6.92 -6.53 -4.99
CA ALA A 98 5.69 -7.28 -5.03
C ALA A 98 4.46 -6.37 -4.84
N GLY A 99 3.38 -6.66 -5.56
CA GLY A 99 2.07 -6.08 -5.26
C GLY A 99 1.53 -6.57 -3.93
N GLY A 100 0.64 -5.78 -3.33
CA GLY A 100 -0.13 -6.15 -2.16
C GLY A 100 -1.28 -7.08 -2.51
N ALA A 101 -1.74 -7.86 -1.53
CA ALA A 101 -2.94 -8.68 -1.66
C ALA A 101 -4.20 -7.80 -1.73
N GLY A 102 -5.22 -8.27 -2.43
CA GLY A 102 -6.57 -7.69 -2.34
C GLY A 102 -7.19 -7.95 -0.95
N GLY A 103 -8.11 -7.08 -0.56
CA GLY A 103 -8.94 -7.26 0.62
C GLY A 103 -10.09 -8.23 0.35
N ALA A 104 -10.65 -8.77 1.43
CA ALA A 104 -11.82 -9.64 1.38
C ALA A 104 -13.12 -8.85 1.19
N GLY A 105 -14.10 -9.47 0.52
CA GLY A 105 -15.49 -9.01 0.39
C GLY A 105 -16.44 -10.10 0.85
#